data_AF-A0A7X1H5F8-F1
#
_entry.id   AF-A0A7X1H5F8-F1
#
_cell.length_a   1.000
_cell.length_b   1.000
_cell.length_c   1.000
_cell.angle_alpha   90.00
_cell.angle_beta   90.00
_cell.angle_gamma   90.00
#
_symmetry.space_group_name_H-M   'P 1'
#
loop_
_entity.id
_entity.type
_entity.pdbx_description
1 polymer ?
#
loop_
_entity_poly.entity_id
_entity_poly.type
_entity_poly.pdbx_seq_one_letter_code
_entity_poly.pdbx_strand_id
1 'polypeptide(L)'
;MNKDIDISNWFKIFLNTVIKQQQIKEYGVLPWVMHLMIFYGFSSLFILTAFHSILTWGFSPSGSVVHFFKDGFGAILFAIWGDIGGLILLGGIIIALVRRYILKPDELHTISDDAVVIWLLFAVTVTGYGCEMVRLLARPESIDAGYSFVAYLLFPLIKWVHPGEIMVTLAFYFHGILSMALIAYIPFSKLKHMFTAPLNVAFVSSGSRYTKI
;
A
#
# COMPACT_ATOMS: atom_id res chain seq x y z
N MET A 1 -30.84 -9.84 -15.75
CA MET A 1 -29.83 -10.67 -15.04
C MET A 1 -30.01 -12.09 -15.55
N ASN A 2 -29.05 -12.60 -16.34
CA ASN A 2 -29.21 -13.88 -17.04
C ASN A 2 -29.25 -15.02 -16.01
N LYS A 3 -30.24 -15.93 -16.09
CA LYS A 3 -30.55 -16.89 -15.02
C LYS A 3 -29.58 -18.09 -14.94
N ASP A 4 -28.59 -18.15 -15.82
CA ASP A 4 -27.66 -19.29 -15.94
C ASP A 4 -26.22 -18.94 -15.53
N ILE A 5 -26.03 -18.04 -14.54
CA ILE A 5 -24.68 -17.79 -13.99
C ILE A 5 -24.32 -18.96 -13.08
N ASP A 6 -23.38 -19.80 -13.53
CA ASP A 6 -22.70 -20.75 -12.64
C ASP A 6 -21.90 -19.96 -11.59
N ILE A 7 -22.48 -19.85 -10.39
CA ILE A 7 -21.92 -19.12 -9.25
C ILE A 7 -20.55 -19.67 -8.86
N SER A 8 -20.35 -20.99 -8.95
CA SER A 8 -19.07 -21.62 -8.60
C SER A 8 -17.99 -21.21 -9.59
N ASN A 9 -18.29 -21.26 -10.88
CA ASN A 9 -17.35 -20.85 -11.92
C ASN A 9 -17.07 -19.35 -11.85
N TRP A 10 -18.10 -18.51 -11.64
CA TRP A 10 -17.92 -17.08 -11.44
C TRP A 10 -17.00 -16.78 -10.25
N PHE A 11 -17.23 -17.45 -9.10
CA PHE A 11 -16.42 -17.25 -7.91
C PHE A 11 -14.96 -17.66 -8.12
N LYS A 12 -14.70 -18.76 -8.84
CA LYS A 12 -13.35 -19.18 -9.24
C LYS A 12 -12.67 -18.12 -10.12
N ILE A 13 -13.36 -17.60 -11.13
CA ILE A 13 -12.84 -16.54 -12.01
C ILE A 13 -12.54 -15.29 -11.18
N PHE A 14 -13.45 -14.88 -10.30
CA PHE A 14 -13.25 -13.74 -9.41
C PHE A 14 -11.99 -13.91 -8.55
N LEU A 15 -11.85 -15.04 -7.87
CA LEU A 15 -10.68 -15.33 -7.03
C LEU A 15 -9.38 -15.34 -7.85
N ASN A 16 -9.38 -15.96 -9.02
CA ASN A 16 -8.17 -16.07 -9.82
C ASN A 16 -7.77 -14.74 -10.45
N THR A 17 -8.73 -13.92 -10.85
CA THR A 17 -8.48 -12.66 -11.58
C THR A 17 -8.28 -11.46 -10.66
N VAL A 18 -9.10 -11.32 -9.62
CA VAL A 18 -9.11 -10.15 -8.73
C VAL A 18 -8.16 -10.33 -7.56
N ILE A 19 -8.25 -11.48 -6.88
CA ILE A 19 -7.46 -11.74 -5.68
C ILE A 19 -6.06 -12.23 -6.08
N LYS A 20 -5.96 -13.34 -6.80
CA LYS A 20 -4.67 -13.94 -7.16
C LYS A 20 -3.99 -13.28 -8.36
N GLN A 21 -4.72 -12.52 -9.17
CA GLN A 21 -4.23 -11.81 -10.35
C GLN A 21 -3.44 -12.72 -11.32
N GLN A 22 -3.94 -13.94 -11.53
CA GLN A 22 -3.23 -15.00 -12.26
C GLN A 22 -2.96 -14.65 -13.73
N GLN A 23 -3.76 -13.79 -14.34
CA GLN A 23 -3.53 -13.28 -15.70
C GLN A 23 -2.15 -12.63 -15.89
N ILE A 24 -1.54 -12.10 -14.82
CA ILE A 24 -0.22 -11.47 -14.92
C ILE A 24 0.88 -12.53 -15.06
N LYS A 25 0.64 -13.78 -14.62
CA LYS A 25 1.61 -14.88 -14.77
C LYS A 25 1.92 -15.21 -16.21
N GLU A 26 1.03 -14.88 -17.15
CA GLU A 26 1.25 -15.04 -18.60
C GLU A 26 2.46 -14.23 -19.07
N TYR A 27 2.78 -13.12 -18.39
CA TYR A 27 3.95 -12.27 -18.64
C TYR A 27 5.17 -12.65 -17.78
N GLY A 28 5.05 -13.68 -16.94
CA GLY A 28 6.12 -14.21 -16.08
C GLY A 28 5.84 -14.12 -14.58
N VAL A 29 6.60 -14.90 -13.80
CA VAL A 29 6.45 -14.98 -12.33
C VAL A 29 6.88 -13.68 -11.64
N LEU A 30 7.96 -13.05 -12.12
CA LEU A 30 8.49 -11.82 -11.53
C LEU A 30 7.49 -10.64 -11.61
N PRO A 31 6.91 -10.27 -12.77
CA PRO A 31 5.88 -9.23 -12.82
C PRO A 31 4.64 -9.57 -11.99
N TRP A 32 4.28 -10.84 -11.90
CA TRP A 32 3.16 -11.30 -11.07
C TRP A 32 3.43 -11.06 -9.58
N VAL A 33 4.56 -11.53 -9.05
CA VAL A 33 4.94 -11.31 -7.64
C VAL A 33 5.08 -9.82 -7.33
N MET A 34 5.77 -9.07 -8.20
CA MET A 34 5.92 -7.62 -8.09
C MET A 34 4.55 -6.91 -7.98
N HIS A 35 3.60 -7.27 -8.84
CA HIS A 35 2.27 -6.67 -8.82
C HIS A 35 1.49 -7.03 -7.55
N LEU A 36 1.54 -8.30 -7.10
CA LEU A 36 0.91 -8.72 -5.84
C LEU A 36 1.49 -7.96 -4.65
N MET A 37 2.81 -7.78 -4.60
CA MET A 37 3.48 -7.00 -3.55
C MET A 37 3.01 -5.55 -3.54
N ILE A 38 2.97 -4.88 -4.70
CA ILE A 38 2.47 -3.50 -4.78
C ILE A 38 1.01 -3.43 -4.37
N PHE A 39 0.15 -4.30 -4.91
CA PHE A 39 -1.27 -4.29 -4.65
C PHE A 39 -1.58 -4.54 -3.17
N TYR A 40 -1.10 -5.64 -2.60
CA TYR A 40 -1.38 -5.99 -1.21
C TYR A 40 -0.64 -5.10 -0.22
N GLY A 41 0.59 -4.67 -0.51
CA GLY A 41 1.31 -3.71 0.32
C GLY A 41 0.59 -2.37 0.40
N PHE A 42 0.17 -1.82 -0.76
CA PHE A 42 -0.60 -0.58 -0.81
C PHE A 42 -1.97 -0.71 -0.14
N SER A 43 -2.75 -1.76 -0.47
CA SER A 43 -4.07 -1.97 0.15
C SER A 43 -3.97 -2.15 1.66
N SER A 44 -2.95 -2.88 2.14
CA SER A 44 -2.68 -3.07 3.56
C SER A 44 -2.44 -1.75 4.28
N LEU A 45 -1.54 -0.90 3.77
CA LEU A 45 -1.26 0.42 4.35
C LEU A 45 -2.42 1.40 4.22
N PHE A 46 -3.17 1.34 3.13
CA PHE A 46 -4.37 2.15 2.94
C PHE A 46 -5.43 1.80 3.99
N ILE A 47 -5.66 0.50 4.23
CA ILE A 47 -6.59 0.03 5.27
C ILE A 47 -6.09 0.44 6.66
N LEU A 48 -4.79 0.26 6.96
CA LEU A 48 -4.18 0.70 8.21
C LEU A 48 -4.43 2.20 8.45
N THR A 49 -4.16 3.03 7.45
CA THR A 49 -4.27 4.49 7.56
C THR A 49 -5.74 4.93 7.65
N ALA A 50 -6.63 4.30 6.89
CA ALA A 50 -8.07 4.56 6.99
C ALA A 50 -8.60 4.18 8.37
N PHE A 51 -8.18 3.03 8.90
CA PHE A 51 -8.56 2.59 10.23
C PHE A 51 -8.01 3.52 11.32
N HIS A 52 -6.74 3.90 11.25
CA HIS A 52 -6.13 4.88 12.16
C HIS A 52 -6.84 6.25 12.10
N SER A 53 -7.25 6.68 10.91
CA SER A 53 -7.99 7.94 10.72
C SER A 53 -9.37 7.88 11.35
N ILE A 54 -10.11 6.77 11.16
CA ILE A 54 -11.41 6.55 11.79
C ILE A 54 -11.27 6.56 13.32
N LEU A 55 -10.24 5.91 13.87
CA LEU A 55 -9.99 5.92 15.32
C LEU A 55 -9.68 7.32 15.86
N THR A 56 -8.91 8.11 15.11
CA THR A 56 -8.46 9.43 15.54
C THR A 56 -9.57 10.48 15.47
N TRP A 57 -10.39 10.44 14.41
CA TRP A 57 -11.37 11.49 14.12
C TRP A 57 -12.82 11.06 14.32
N GLY A 58 -13.09 9.74 14.38
CA GLY A 58 -14.43 9.19 14.55
C GLY A 58 -14.79 8.81 15.99
N PHE A 59 -13.83 8.82 16.92
CA PHE A 59 -14.04 8.44 18.32
C PHE A 59 -13.53 9.51 19.28
N SER A 60 -14.06 9.52 20.51
CA SER A 60 -13.59 10.41 21.57
C SER A 60 -12.12 10.13 21.90
N PRO A 61 -11.25 11.16 22.01
CA PRO A 61 -9.84 10.99 22.38
C PRO A 61 -9.62 10.26 23.72
N SER A 62 -10.59 10.35 24.65
CA SER A 62 -10.56 9.71 25.96
C SER A 62 -11.24 8.32 25.98
N GLY A 63 -11.68 7.82 24.82
CA GLY A 63 -12.32 6.51 24.72
C GLY A 63 -11.33 5.36 24.93
N SER A 64 -11.79 4.28 25.58
CA SER A 64 -10.96 3.09 25.82
C SER A 64 -10.39 2.47 24.54
N VAL A 65 -11.17 2.49 23.45
CA VAL A 65 -10.74 2.01 22.13
C VAL A 65 -9.57 2.85 21.60
N VAL A 66 -9.64 4.17 21.73
CA VAL A 66 -8.57 5.08 21.27
C VAL A 66 -7.30 4.86 22.09
N HIS A 67 -7.41 4.76 23.42
CA HIS A 67 -6.26 4.45 24.27
C HIS A 67 -5.63 3.09 23.96
N PHE A 68 -6.44 2.07 23.66
CA PHE A 68 -5.92 0.76 23.26
C PHE A 68 -5.03 0.83 22.01
N PHE A 69 -5.42 1.62 21.01
CA PHE A 69 -4.67 1.76 19.75
C PHE A 69 -3.59 2.84 19.75
N LYS A 70 -3.63 3.81 20.67
CA LYS A 70 -2.60 4.86 20.80
C LYS A 70 -1.48 4.48 21.76
N ASP A 71 -1.85 3.94 22.93
CA ASP A 71 -0.92 3.75 24.06
C ASP A 71 -0.85 2.29 24.53
N GLY A 72 -1.72 1.42 24.01
CA GLY A 72 -1.83 0.01 24.40
C GLY A 72 -1.29 -0.97 23.36
N PHE A 73 -1.74 -2.23 23.48
CA PHE A 73 -1.35 -3.31 22.57
C PHE A 73 -1.72 -3.04 21.11
N GLY A 74 -2.78 -2.27 20.85
CA GLY A 74 -3.16 -1.89 19.50
C GLY A 74 -2.11 -1.04 18.78
N ALA A 75 -1.34 -0.23 19.51
CA ALA A 75 -0.23 0.55 18.93
C ALA A 75 0.88 -0.36 18.40
N ILE A 76 1.21 -1.43 19.15
CA ILE A 76 2.16 -2.46 18.73
C ILE A 76 1.69 -3.15 17.44
N LEU A 77 0.40 -3.51 17.36
CA LEU A 77 -0.17 -4.11 16.16
C LEU A 77 -0.07 -3.18 14.95
N PHE A 78 -0.29 -1.88 15.14
CA PHE A 78 -0.14 -0.89 14.08
C PHE A 78 1.29 -0.74 13.59
N ALA A 79 2.28 -0.72 14.49
CA ALA A 79 3.69 -0.69 14.11
C ALA A 79 4.08 -1.91 13.27
N ILE A 80 3.77 -3.13 13.74
CA ILE A 80 4.09 -4.37 13.02
C ILE A 80 3.37 -4.42 11.66
N TRP A 81 2.08 -4.07 11.63
CA TRP A 81 1.30 -4.06 10.38
C TRP A 81 1.87 -3.03 9.41
N GLY A 82 2.12 -1.80 9.87
CA GLY A 82 2.75 -0.74 9.08
C GLY A 82 4.06 -1.17 8.46
N ASP A 83 4.97 -1.73 9.26
CA ASP A 83 6.29 -2.13 8.79
C ASP A 83 6.23 -3.27 7.77
N ILE A 84 5.44 -4.32 8.02
CA ILE A 84 5.30 -5.44 7.09
C ILE A 84 4.65 -4.96 5.77
N GLY A 85 3.58 -4.18 5.86
CA GLY A 85 2.90 -3.62 4.70
C GLY A 85 3.83 -2.71 3.87
N GLY A 86 4.60 -1.86 4.55
CA GLY A 86 5.60 -0.99 3.95
C GLY A 86 6.71 -1.74 3.25
N LEU A 87 7.23 -2.82 3.84
CA LEU A 87 8.31 -3.61 3.23
C LEU A 87 7.82 -4.36 2.00
N ILE A 88 6.61 -4.93 2.08
CA ILE A 88 5.98 -5.59 0.93
C ILE A 88 5.79 -4.58 -0.21
N LEU A 89 5.24 -3.40 0.09
CA LEU A 89 5.04 -2.36 -0.91
C LEU A 89 6.38 -1.88 -1.50
N LEU A 90 7.35 -1.55 -0.65
CA LEU A 90 8.67 -1.05 -1.06
C LEU A 90 9.42 -2.07 -1.90
N GLY A 91 9.40 -3.35 -1.52
CA GLY A 91 10.00 -4.43 -2.31
C GLY A 91 9.38 -4.54 -3.70
N GLY A 92 8.05 -4.48 -3.80
CA GLY A 92 7.35 -4.48 -5.08
C GLY A 92 7.72 -3.27 -5.95
N ILE A 93 7.83 -2.08 -5.35
CA ILE A 93 8.25 -0.85 -6.03
C ILE A 93 9.70 -0.95 -6.51
N ILE A 94 10.63 -1.47 -5.69
CA ILE A 94 12.03 -1.66 -6.09
C ILE A 94 12.11 -2.59 -7.30
N ILE A 95 11.40 -3.72 -7.28
CA ILE A 95 11.35 -4.64 -8.43
C ILE A 95 10.78 -3.92 -9.67
N ALA A 96 9.74 -3.10 -9.52
CA ALA A 96 9.16 -2.32 -10.62
C ALA A 96 10.14 -1.30 -11.20
N LEU A 97 10.88 -0.58 -10.35
CA LEU A 97 11.92 0.37 -10.75
C LEU A 97 13.07 -0.33 -11.47
N VAL A 98 13.56 -1.46 -10.94
CA VAL A 98 14.62 -2.28 -11.56
C VAL A 98 14.16 -2.79 -12.92
N ARG A 99 12.94 -3.33 -13.04
CA ARG A 99 12.40 -3.78 -14.32
C ARG A 99 12.28 -2.63 -15.32
N ARG A 100 11.89 -1.45 -14.86
CA ARG A 100 11.67 -0.28 -15.72
C ARG A 100 12.95 0.39 -16.20
N TYR A 101 13.94 0.53 -15.34
CA TYR A 101 15.14 1.34 -15.64
C TYR A 101 16.39 0.51 -15.93
N ILE A 102 16.44 -0.75 -15.48
CA ILE A 102 17.62 -1.60 -15.62
C ILE A 102 17.33 -2.74 -16.60
N LEU A 103 16.35 -3.60 -16.31
CA LEU A 103 16.11 -4.80 -17.13
C LEU A 103 15.45 -4.48 -18.47
N LYS A 104 14.56 -3.48 -18.51
CA LYS A 104 13.89 -2.98 -19.72
C LYS A 104 13.39 -4.09 -20.67
N PRO A 105 12.58 -5.05 -20.20
CA PRO A 105 12.03 -6.09 -21.06
C PRO A 105 11.17 -5.47 -22.17
N ASP A 106 11.12 -6.17 -23.32
CA ASP A 106 10.54 -5.64 -24.57
C ASP A 106 9.06 -5.26 -24.45
N GLU A 107 8.31 -5.84 -23.50
CA GLU A 107 6.90 -5.53 -23.30
C GLU A 107 6.63 -4.13 -22.71
N LEU A 108 7.65 -3.44 -22.20
CA LEU A 108 7.54 -2.11 -21.59
C LEU A 108 7.67 -0.99 -22.64
N HIS A 109 6.62 -0.79 -23.45
CA HIS A 109 6.63 0.24 -24.51
C HIS A 109 6.32 1.67 -24.03
N THR A 110 5.72 1.86 -22.84
CA THR A 110 5.32 3.19 -22.34
C THR A 110 6.09 3.61 -21.10
N ILE A 111 6.87 4.70 -21.20
CA ILE A 111 7.78 5.16 -20.15
C ILE A 111 7.11 6.18 -19.21
N SER A 112 6.30 7.12 -19.71
CA SER A 112 5.86 8.30 -18.94
C SER A 112 4.83 7.99 -17.85
N ASP A 113 3.70 7.38 -18.21
CA ASP A 113 2.52 7.36 -17.33
C ASP A 113 2.67 6.38 -16.17
N ASP A 114 3.41 5.29 -16.38
CA ASP A 114 3.71 4.34 -15.32
C ASP A 114 4.80 4.84 -14.36
N ALA A 115 5.74 5.64 -14.87
CA ALA A 115 6.86 6.12 -14.05
C ALA A 115 6.37 7.06 -12.95
N VAL A 116 5.41 7.94 -13.26
CA VAL A 116 4.83 8.89 -12.30
C VAL A 116 4.21 8.13 -11.12
N VAL A 117 3.37 7.13 -11.39
CA VAL A 117 2.72 6.33 -10.34
C VAL A 117 3.74 5.59 -9.47
N ILE A 118 4.73 4.93 -10.09
CA ILE A 118 5.73 4.16 -9.36
C ILE A 118 6.55 5.09 -8.45
N TRP A 119 6.97 6.25 -8.95
CA TRP A 119 7.72 7.22 -8.15
C TRP A 119 6.88 7.87 -7.05
N LEU A 120 5.59 8.11 -7.30
CA LEU A 120 4.69 8.65 -6.29
C LEU A 120 4.44 7.62 -5.17
N LEU A 121 4.23 6.35 -5.52
CA LEU A 121 4.17 5.25 -4.56
C LEU A 121 5.47 5.12 -3.75
N PHE A 122 6.62 5.24 -4.43
CA PHE A 122 7.93 5.23 -3.76
C PHE A 122 8.04 6.38 -2.76
N ALA A 123 7.73 7.61 -3.17
CA ALA A 123 7.80 8.79 -2.33
C ALA A 123 6.88 8.68 -1.11
N VAL A 124 5.63 8.26 -1.29
CA VAL A 124 4.68 8.04 -0.18
C VAL A 124 5.20 6.98 0.78
N THR A 125 5.75 5.86 0.27
CA THR A 125 6.26 4.78 1.12
C THR A 125 7.49 5.22 1.92
N VAL A 126 8.46 5.87 1.28
CA VAL A 126 9.69 6.36 1.93
C VAL A 126 9.37 7.45 2.96
N THR A 127 8.47 8.37 2.62
CA THR A 127 8.08 9.43 3.57
C THR A 127 7.25 8.89 4.73
N GLY A 128 6.53 7.78 4.56
CA GLY A 128 5.86 7.07 5.65
C GLY A 128 6.84 6.55 6.70
N TYR A 129 7.88 5.82 6.26
CA TYR A 129 8.98 5.43 7.15
C TYR A 129 9.72 6.63 7.74
N GLY A 130 9.90 7.70 6.96
CA GLY A 130 10.45 8.96 7.46
C GLY A 130 9.63 9.57 8.61
N CYS A 131 8.31 9.55 8.51
CA CYS A 131 7.41 10.03 9.58
C CYS A 131 7.58 9.20 10.85
N GLU A 132 7.63 7.88 10.71
CA GLU A 132 7.83 6.97 11.84
C GLU A 132 9.19 7.21 12.51
N MET A 133 10.26 7.30 11.72
CA MET A 133 11.61 7.60 12.21
C MET A 133 11.66 8.93 12.99
N VAL A 134 11.07 9.99 12.43
CA VAL A 134 11.01 11.31 13.08
C VAL A 134 10.19 11.26 14.37
N ARG A 135 9.04 10.58 14.37
CA ARG A 135 8.19 10.42 15.56
C ARG A 135 8.94 9.70 16.68
N LEU A 136 9.62 8.60 16.37
CA LEU A 136 10.30 7.79 17.38
C LEU A 136 11.58 8.46 17.91
N LEU A 137 12.26 9.27 17.11
CA LEU A 137 13.34 10.11 17.63
C LEU A 137 12.83 11.18 18.61
N ALA A 138 11.63 11.71 18.38
CA ALA A 138 11.02 12.69 19.28
C ALA A 138 10.42 12.05 20.55
N ARG A 139 9.94 10.80 20.45
CA ARG A 139 9.23 10.07 21.50
C ARG A 139 9.73 8.62 21.60
N PRO A 140 11.00 8.40 21.97
CA PRO A 140 11.62 7.07 21.97
C PRO A 140 11.00 6.10 23.01
N GLU A 141 10.27 6.62 23.99
CA GLU A 141 9.61 5.86 25.05
C GLU A 141 8.26 5.24 24.65
N SER A 142 7.81 5.42 23.41
CA SER A 142 6.53 4.89 22.96
C SER A 142 6.51 3.35 22.98
N ILE A 143 5.37 2.76 23.37
CA ILE A 143 5.23 1.31 23.55
C ILE A 143 5.51 0.51 22.26
N ASP A 144 5.31 1.14 21.12
CA ASP A 144 5.47 0.57 19.79
C ASP A 144 6.89 0.73 19.22
N ALA A 145 7.77 1.52 19.86
CA ALA A 145 9.10 1.86 19.36
C ALA A 145 9.97 0.64 19.02
N GLY A 146 9.92 -0.40 19.86
CA GLY A 146 10.67 -1.64 19.64
C GLY A 146 10.10 -2.54 18.53
N TYR A 147 8.89 -2.24 18.06
CA TYR A 147 8.17 -3.01 17.04
C TYR A 147 8.18 -2.33 15.66
N SER A 148 8.56 -1.06 15.61
CA SER A 148 8.92 -0.32 14.40
C SER A 148 10.34 -0.69 13.94
N PHE A 149 10.53 -1.96 13.58
CA PHE A 149 11.84 -2.54 13.29
C PHE A 149 12.54 -1.92 12.08
N VAL A 150 11.81 -1.42 11.07
CA VAL A 150 12.43 -0.72 9.94
C VAL A 150 13.00 0.62 10.38
N ALA A 151 12.22 1.42 11.12
CA ALA A 151 12.71 2.68 11.67
C ALA A 151 13.89 2.46 12.63
N TYR A 152 13.80 1.42 13.48
CA TYR A 152 14.86 1.04 14.42
C TYR A 152 16.15 0.65 13.70
N LEU A 153 16.06 -0.14 12.62
CA LEU A 153 17.21 -0.52 11.79
C LEU A 153 17.91 0.70 11.18
N LEU A 154 17.13 1.74 10.83
CA LEU A 154 17.63 2.96 10.19
C LEU A 154 18.07 4.04 11.19
N PHE A 155 17.75 3.94 12.48
CA PHE A 155 18.15 4.92 13.49
C PHE A 155 19.64 5.29 13.52
N PRO A 156 20.59 4.35 13.35
CA PRO A 156 22.00 4.71 13.34
C PRO A 156 22.36 5.78 12.29
N LEU A 157 21.58 5.88 11.21
CA LEU A 157 21.75 6.84 10.11
C LEU A 157 21.20 8.24 10.43
N ILE A 158 20.49 8.42 11.54
CA ILE A 158 19.79 9.68 11.86
C ILE A 158 19.89 10.06 13.35
N LYS A 159 20.66 9.34 14.16
CA LYS A 159 20.78 9.55 15.62
C LYS A 159 21.27 10.94 16.05
N TRP A 160 21.86 11.71 15.13
CA TRP A 160 22.30 13.10 15.35
C TRP A 160 21.17 14.13 15.12
N VAL A 161 20.01 13.68 14.67
CA VAL A 161 18.83 14.51 14.47
C VAL A 161 18.01 14.48 15.76
N HIS A 162 17.61 15.66 16.24
CA HIS A 162 16.78 15.83 17.43
C HIS A 162 15.48 16.54 17.05
N PRO A 163 14.47 15.81 16.54
CA PRO A 163 13.20 16.41 16.16
C PRO A 163 12.47 16.96 17.38
N GLY A 164 12.02 18.20 17.28
CA GLY A 164 10.91 18.70 18.10
C GLY A 164 9.55 18.35 17.48
N GLU A 165 8.48 18.59 18.23
CA GLU A 165 7.09 18.32 17.82
C GLU A 165 6.67 19.02 16.51
N ILE A 166 7.26 20.18 16.21
CA ILE A 166 7.05 20.87 14.94
C ILE A 166 7.53 20.02 13.77
N MET A 167 8.68 19.36 13.88
CA MET A 167 9.23 18.53 12.81
C MET A 167 8.40 17.27 12.61
N VAL A 168 7.90 16.66 13.70
CA VAL A 168 6.95 15.54 13.64
C VAL A 168 5.68 15.96 12.88
N THR A 169 5.15 17.13 13.22
CA THR A 169 3.95 17.69 12.58
C THR A 169 4.17 17.98 11.09
N LEU A 170 5.29 18.59 10.73
CA LEU A 170 5.65 18.87 9.33
C LEU A 170 5.85 17.59 8.52
N ALA A 171 6.53 16.59 9.09
CA ALA A 171 6.70 15.29 8.44
C ALA A 171 5.33 14.63 8.17
N PHE A 172 4.45 14.63 9.18
CA PHE A 172 3.08 14.13 9.05
C PHE A 172 2.31 14.82 7.92
N TYR A 173 2.30 16.16 7.88
CA TYR A 173 1.60 16.90 6.83
C TYR A 173 2.23 16.70 5.45
N PHE A 174 3.55 16.65 5.36
CA PHE A 174 4.24 16.40 4.10
C PHE A 174 3.87 15.04 3.51
N HIS A 175 3.96 13.98 4.31
CA HIS A 175 3.52 12.64 3.91
C HIS A 175 2.01 12.63 3.59
N GLY A 176 1.19 13.27 4.43
CA GLY A 176 -0.25 13.36 4.22
C GLY A 176 -0.64 14.01 2.89
N ILE A 177 0.02 15.11 2.53
CA ILE A 177 -0.19 15.81 1.26
C ILE A 177 0.22 14.92 0.08
N LEU A 178 1.37 14.24 0.16
CA LEU A 178 1.80 13.30 -0.87
C LEU A 178 0.81 12.13 -1.05
N SER A 179 0.31 11.60 0.07
CA SER A 179 -0.72 10.54 0.07
C SER A 179 -2.04 11.03 -0.55
N MET A 180 -2.47 12.24 -0.23
CA MET A 180 -3.66 12.84 -0.86
C MET A 180 -3.45 13.10 -2.35
N ALA A 181 -2.25 13.54 -2.76
CA ALA A 181 -1.91 13.70 -4.17
C ALA A 181 -1.98 12.38 -4.93
N LEU A 182 -1.48 11.28 -4.33
CA LEU A 182 -1.63 9.93 -4.89
C LEU A 182 -3.09 9.55 -5.09
N ILE A 183 -3.93 9.75 -4.07
CA ILE A 183 -5.37 9.44 -4.15
C ILE A 183 -6.05 10.26 -5.24
N ALA A 184 -5.79 11.57 -5.29
CA ALA A 184 -6.33 12.47 -6.30
C ALA A 184 -5.89 12.10 -7.73
N TYR A 185 -4.72 11.47 -7.89
CA TYR A 185 -4.19 11.03 -9.18
C TYR A 185 -4.72 9.67 -9.65
N ILE A 186 -5.36 8.88 -8.80
CA ILE A 186 -5.91 7.55 -9.16
C ILE A 186 -6.81 7.59 -10.42
N PRO A 187 -7.83 8.47 -10.54
CA PRO A 187 -8.74 8.44 -11.69
C PRO A 187 -8.06 8.80 -13.02
N PHE A 188 -6.95 9.54 -12.96
CA PHE A 188 -6.21 10.03 -14.13
C PHE A 188 -5.02 9.15 -14.52
N SER A 189 -4.77 8.07 -13.78
CA SER A 189 -3.60 7.22 -13.97
C SER A 189 -4.00 5.78 -14.29
N LYS A 190 -2.99 4.92 -14.50
CA LYS A 190 -3.23 3.49 -14.67
C LYS A 190 -3.81 2.85 -13.42
N LEU A 191 -3.70 3.46 -12.23
CA LEU A 191 -4.22 2.91 -10.96
C LEU A 191 -5.73 2.66 -10.97
N LYS A 192 -6.51 3.37 -11.80
CA LYS A 192 -7.97 3.15 -11.92
C LYS A 192 -8.37 1.69 -12.19
N HIS A 193 -7.45 0.88 -12.75
CA HIS A 193 -7.70 -0.54 -13.00
C HIS A 193 -7.98 -1.34 -11.72
N MET A 194 -7.52 -0.87 -10.55
CA MET A 194 -7.84 -1.51 -9.28
C MET A 194 -9.35 -1.55 -9.00
N PHE A 195 -10.12 -0.63 -9.59
CA PHE A 195 -11.58 -0.60 -9.52
C PHE A 195 -12.23 -1.19 -10.76
N THR A 196 -11.75 -0.83 -11.96
CA THR A 196 -12.42 -1.25 -13.19
C THR A 196 -12.27 -2.74 -13.48
N ALA A 197 -11.16 -3.38 -13.11
CA ALA A 197 -10.98 -4.82 -13.34
C ALA A 197 -11.95 -5.69 -12.50
N PRO A 198 -12.10 -5.50 -11.17
CA PRO A 198 -13.12 -6.22 -10.40
C PRO A 198 -14.54 -5.97 -10.89
N LEU A 199 -14.88 -4.72 -11.23
CA LEU A 199 -16.20 -4.37 -11.74
C LEU A 199 -16.49 -5.07 -13.08
N ASN A 200 -15.50 -5.15 -13.97
CA ASN A 200 -15.64 -5.89 -15.22
C ASN A 200 -15.91 -7.37 -14.99
N VAL A 201 -15.24 -8.02 -14.03
CA VAL A 201 -15.52 -9.43 -13.69
C VAL A 201 -16.90 -9.59 -13.05
N ALA A 202 -17.33 -8.63 -12.24
CA ALA A 202 -18.65 -8.65 -11.61
C ALA A 202 -19.80 -8.50 -12.62
N PHE A 203 -19.64 -7.63 -13.63
CA PHE A 203 -20.72 -7.30 -14.57
C PHE A 203 -20.67 -8.06 -15.91
N VAL A 204 -19.50 -8.55 -16.35
CA VAL A 204 -19.33 -9.19 -17.68
C VAL A 204 -19.38 -10.73 -17.59
N SER A 205 -20.06 -11.30 -16.59
CA SER A 205 -20.14 -12.76 -16.38
C SER A 205 -20.95 -13.54 -17.42
N SER A 206 -21.34 -12.96 -18.56
CA SER A 206 -21.98 -13.68 -19.66
C SER A 206 -20.95 -14.37 -20.58
N GLY A 207 -20.49 -15.54 -20.16
CA GLY A 207 -20.44 -16.76 -21.00
C GLY A 207 -19.41 -16.95 -22.14
N SER A 208 -18.73 -15.95 -22.72
CA SER A 208 -17.93 -16.23 -23.94
C SER A 208 -16.44 -15.82 -23.94
N ARG A 209 -15.94 -15.07 -22.95
CA ARG A 209 -14.54 -14.60 -22.95
C ARG A 209 -13.57 -15.31 -22.01
N TYR A 210 -14.05 -16.10 -21.05
CA TYR A 210 -13.21 -16.69 -20.00
C TYR A 210 -13.03 -18.22 -20.09
N THR A 211 -13.51 -18.86 -21.16
CA THR A 211 -13.33 -20.31 -21.40
C THR A 211 -11.93 -20.67 -21.94
N LYS A 212 -11.00 -19.70 -22.02
CA LYS A 212 -9.64 -19.88 -22.54
C LYS A 212 -8.54 -19.39 -21.59
N ILE A 213 -8.83 -19.27 -20.29
CA ILE A 213 -7.82 -19.10 -19.24
C ILE A 213 -7.65 -20.41 -18.50
#